data_AF-A0A9E0VEZ9-F1
#
_entry.id   AF-A0A9E0VEZ9-F1
#
_cell.length_a   1.000
_cell.length_b   1.000
_cell.length_c   1.000
_cell.angle_alpha   90.00
_cell.angle_beta   90.00
_cell.angle_gamma   90.00
#
_symmetry.space_group_name_H-M   'P 1'
#
loop_
_entity.id
_entity.type
_entity.pdbx_description
1 polymer ?
#
loop_
_entity_poly.entity_id
_entity_poly.type
_entity_poly.pdbx_seq_one_letter_code
_entity_poly.pdbx_strand_id
1 'polypeptide(L)' 'MRAITNNKAFSSWGEVFAGDAIMASAVLDRLSHRLTVVNIRGESYRLKEKLKAGKTADLKAMEELQTGVV' A
#
# COMPACT_ATOMS: atom_id res chain seq x y z
N MET A 1 -4.65 14.80 15.75
CA MET A 1 -3.74 14.40 14.66
C MET A 1 -4.44 13.32 13.84
N ARG A 2 -4.64 13.51 12.53
CA ARG A 2 -5.26 12.50 11.66
C ARG A 2 -4.19 11.96 10.72
N ALA A 3 -4.03 10.64 10.67
CA ALA A 3 -3.10 9.96 9.79
C ALA A 3 -3.85 8.91 8.98
N ILE A 4 -3.54 8.81 7.70
CA ILE A 4 -4.11 7.81 6.78
C ILE A 4 -2.92 7.01 6.23
N THR A 5 -3.04 5.69 6.23
CA THR A 5 -2.03 4.77 5.67
C THR A 5 -2.61 4.09 4.44
N ASN A 6 -1.90 4.11 3.32
CA ASN A 6 -2.29 3.38 2.10
C ASN A 6 -1.11 2.52 1.60
N ASN A 7 -1.41 1.31 1.13
CA ASN A 7 -0.47 0.37 0.52
C ASN A 7 -0.46 0.44 -1.03
N LYS A 8 -1.33 1.25 -1.64
CA LYS A 8 -1.41 1.47 -3.09
C LYS A 8 -0.88 2.86 -3.48
N ALA A 9 -0.10 2.89 -4.55
CA ALA A 9 0.40 4.12 -5.15
C ALA A 9 -0.77 4.96 -5.72
N PHE A 10 -0.63 6.27 -5.70
CA PHE A 10 -1.67 7.20 -6.19
C PHE A 10 -2.06 6.96 -7.65
N SER A 11 -1.13 6.46 -8.48
CA SER A 11 -1.38 6.09 -9.87
C SER A 11 -2.43 5.00 -10.03
N SER A 12 -2.55 4.09 -9.06
CA SER A 12 -3.52 2.98 -9.07
C SER A 12 -4.84 3.35 -8.40
N TRP A 13 -5.02 4.60 -7.95
CA TRP A 13 -6.26 5.00 -7.28
C TRP A 13 -7.45 5.10 -8.23
N GLY A 14 -7.22 5.28 -9.53
CA GLY A 14 -8.30 5.21 -10.53
C GLY A 14 -9.09 3.91 -10.41
N GLU A 15 -8.41 2.76 -10.25
CA GLU A 15 -9.05 1.45 -10.05
C GLU A 15 -9.74 1.33 -8.68
N VAL A 16 -9.13 1.90 -7.63
CA VAL A 16 -9.69 1.91 -6.27
C VAL A 16 -11.02 2.67 -6.22
N PHE A 17 -11.16 3.72 -7.02
CA PHE A 17 -12.40 4.49 -7.16
C PHE A 17 -13.28 3.98 -8.31
N ALA A 18 -13.36 2.65 -8.48
CA ALA A 18 -14.20 1.98 -9.47
C ALA A 18 -13.95 2.43 -10.93
N GLY A 19 -12.71 2.77 -11.25
CA GLY A 19 -12.30 3.28 -12.56
C GLY A 19 -12.44 4.80 -12.73
N ASP A 20 -12.92 5.52 -11.70
CA ASP A 20 -13.12 6.97 -11.76
C ASP A 20 -11.85 7.74 -11.36
N ALA A 21 -11.02 8.03 -12.37
CA ALA A 21 -9.81 8.85 -12.21
C ALA A 21 -10.11 10.30 -11.78
N ILE A 22 -11.31 10.82 -12.08
CA ILE A 22 -11.70 12.19 -11.70
C ILE A 22 -11.98 12.24 -10.21
N MET A 23 -12.73 11.26 -9.68
CA MET A 23 -12.95 11.15 -8.24
C MET A 23 -11.63 10.94 -7.48
N ALA A 24 -10.76 10.05 -7.97
CA ALA A 24 -9.44 9.81 -7.39
C ALA A 24 -8.63 11.10 -7.26
N SER A 25 -8.60 11.90 -8.33
CA SER A 25 -7.88 13.18 -8.37
C SER A 25 -8.49 14.22 -7.44
N ALA A 26 -9.82 14.31 -7.35
CA ALA A 26 -10.51 15.24 -6.45
C ALA A 26 -10.30 14.89 -4.97
N VAL A 27 -10.25 13.61 -4.63
CA VAL A 27 -9.91 13.16 -3.27
C VAL A 27 -8.44 13.46 -2.98
N LEU A 28 -7.53 13.17 -3.90
CA LEU A 28 -6.11 13.47 -3.75
C LEU A 28 -5.85 14.98 -3.56
N ASP A 29 -6.52 15.83 -4.32
CA ASP A 29 -6.46 17.30 -4.16
C ASP A 29 -6.85 17.73 -2.73
N ARG A 30 -8.00 17.23 -2.24
CA ARG A 30 -8.48 17.52 -0.88
C ARG A 30 -7.57 16.98 0.22
N LEU A 31 -6.85 15.89 -0.03
CA LEU A 31 -5.92 15.28 0.91
C LEU A 31 -4.57 16.03 0.89
N SER A 32 -4.03 16.30 -0.29
CA SER A 32 -2.75 16.99 -0.50
C SER A 32 -2.74 18.39 0.12
N HIS A 33 -3.86 19.11 0.10
CA HIS A 33 -3.96 20.44 0.71
C HIS A 33 -3.81 20.44 2.25
N ARG A 34 -3.96 19.30 2.93
CA ARG A 34 -3.94 19.22 4.41
C ARG A 34 -3.00 18.16 4.98
N LEU A 35 -2.32 17.38 4.12
CA LEU A 35 -1.51 16.26 4.54
C LEU A 35 -0.11 16.34 3.93
N THR A 36 0.86 16.01 4.76
CA THR A 36 2.23 15.74 4.31
C THR A 36 2.32 14.28 3.91
N VAL A 37 2.68 14.01 2.65
CA VAL A 37 2.88 12.65 2.15
C VAL A 37 4.20 12.09 2.64
N VAL A 38 4.17 10.98 3.36
CA VAL A 38 5.36 10.24 3.78
C VAL A 38 5.37 8.89 3.06
N ASN A 39 6.32 8.72 2.13
CA ASN A 39 6.47 7.47 1.40
C ASN A 39 7.35 6.51 2.23
N ILE A 40 6.75 5.45 2.76
CA ILE A 40 7.45 4.47 3.58
C ILE A 40 7.93 3.35 2.66
N ARG A 41 9.26 3.21 2.55
CA ARG A 41 9.92 2.12 1.81
C ARG A 41 10.67 1.22 2.79
N GLY A 42 10.50 -0.09 2.65
CA GLY A 42 11.18 -1.07 3.48
C GLY A 42 10.50 -2.43 3.42
N GLU A 43 11.26 -3.48 3.76
CA GLU A 43 10.71 -4.82 3.87
C GLU A 43 9.66 -4.89 4.98
N SER A 44 8.64 -5.73 4.77
CA SER A 44 7.57 -5.95 5.74
C SER A 44 8.16 -6.35 7.09
N TYR A 45 7.81 -5.59 8.14
CA TYR A 45 8.23 -5.92 9.51
C TYR A 45 7.82 -7.36 9.89
N ARG A 46 6.63 -7.78 9.45
CA ARG A 46 6.13 -9.16 9.64
C ARG A 46 7.01 -10.20 8.96
N LEU A 47 7.57 -9.87 7.79
CA LEU A 47 8.49 -10.75 7.08
C LEU A 47 9.80 -10.90 7.85
N LYS A 48 10.32 -9.80 8.42
CA LYS A 48 11.52 -9.83 9.27
C LYS A 48 11.34 -10.69 10.52
N GLU A 49 10.17 -10.65 11.16
CA GLU A 49 9.89 -11.53 12.30
C GLU A 49 9.80 -13.00 11.90
N LYS A 50 9.17 -13.31 10.76
CA LYS A 50 9.09 -14.68 10.24
C LYS A 50 10.45 -15.24 9.80
N LEU A 51 11.31 -14.41 9.21
CA LEU A 51 12.69 -14.74 8.88
C LEU A 51 13.51 -15.05 10.14
N LYS A 52 13.36 -14.24 11.20
CA LYS A 52 13.97 -14.51 12.52
C LYS A 52 13.43 -15.79 13.17
N ALA A 53 12.16 -16.13 12.91
CA ALA A 53 11.52 -17.34 13.42
C ALA A 53 11.83 -18.63 12.62
N GLY A 54 12.72 -18.57 11.62
CA GLY A 54 13.22 -19.75 10.90
C GLY A 54 12.21 -20.44 9.96
N LYS A 55 11.05 -19.82 9.70
CA LYS A 55 10.04 -20.35 8.77
C LYS A 55 10.28 -19.79 7.38
N THR A 56 11.28 -20.31 6.68
CA THR A 56 11.69 -19.85 5.34
C THR A 56 10.87 -20.47 4.20
N ALA A 57 10.22 -21.62 4.41
CA ALA A 57 9.46 -22.34 3.37
C ALA A 57 8.11 -21.69 3.01
N ASP A 58 7.42 -21.07 3.97
CA ASP A 58 6.11 -20.43 3.74
C ASP A 58 6.22 -19.02 3.13
N LEU A 59 7.42 -18.42 3.08
CA LEU A 59 7.61 -17.01 2.73
C LEU A 59 7.44 -16.73 1.24
N LYS A 60 7.87 -17.66 0.38
CA LYS A 60 7.76 -17.54 -1.08
C LYS A 60 6.29 -17.59 -1.55
N ALA A 61 5.48 -18.44 -0.91
CA ALA A 61 4.06 -18.57 -1.21
C ALA A 61 3.21 -17.36 -0.76
N MET A 62 3.66 -16.61 0.25
CA MET A 62 2.96 -15.41 0.72
C MET A 62 3.32 -14.14 -0.06
N GLU A 63 4.51 -14.10 -0.66
CA GLU A 63 4.93 -13.02 -1.56
C GLU A 63 4.13 -13.06 -2.87
N GLU A 64 3.85 -14.26 -3.39
CA GLU A 64 2.98 -14.48 -4.56
C GLU A 64 1.50 -14.09 -4.31
N LEU A 65 1.04 -14.10 -3.05
CA LEU A 65 -0.30 -13.63 -2.68
C LEU A 65 -0.42 -12.10 -2.54
N GLN A 66 0.70 -11.36 -2.48
CA GLN A 66 0.68 -9.89 -2.36
C GLN A 66 0.84 -9.16 -3.71
N THR A 67 1.31 -9.83 -4.77
CA THR A 67 1.32 -9.30 -6.15
C THR A 67 0.01 -9.54 -6.90
N GLY A 68 -0.92 -10.32 -6.34
CA GLY A 68 -2.26 -10.55 -6.88
C GLY A 68 -3.20 -9.38 -6.62
N VAL A 69 -3.01 -8.26 -7.34
CA VAL A 69 -4.14 -7.42 -7.74
C VAL A 69 -4.33 -7.61 -9.23
N VAL A 70 -5.26 -8.50 -9.54
CA VAL A 70 -6.18 -8.25 -10.67
C VAL A 70 -7.07 -7.08 -10.26
#